data_AF-A0AAV9A884-F1
#
_entry.id   AF-A0AAV9A884-F1
#
_cell.length_a   1.000
_cell.length_b   1.000
_cell.length_c   1.000
_cell.angle_alpha   90.00
_cell.angle_beta   90.00
_cell.angle_gamma   90.00
#
_symmetry.space_group_name_H-M   'P 1'
#
loop_
_entity.id
_entity.type
_entity.pdbx_description
1 polymer ?
#
loop_
_entity_poly.entity_id
_entity_poly.type
_entity_poly.pdbx_seq_one_letter_code
_entity_poly.pdbx_strand_id
1 'polypeptide(L)'
;MATLADSFLADLDELSDNEAPIENDEGDVGEMEEDVNDDMADIEALNYDDLDSVSKLQKTQRYIDIMQKVEDALQKGSEMSSHGMVLEDDPEYQLIVDCNALSVDIENEIIIIHNFIRDNYRSKFPELESLVHHPVDYARVVKKIGNEMDLTLVDLEGLLPSAIIMVVSVTASTTSGKPLSEENLKKTTDACDRALALDLSKKMVLDFVESRMGYIAPNLSAIVGSAVAAKLMGTAGGLSALAKMPACNVQLLGAKKKNLAGFSTATSQFRVGYLEQTEIFQSTPPSLRMRACRLLAAKSTLAARVDSTRGDPTGKTGRDLREEIRKKIEKWQEPPPAKQPKPLPVPDSDPKKKRGGRRLRKMKERYGLTDMRKLANRMQFGVPEESSLGDGLGEGYGMLGQAGSGKLRVSVNQKKLSSKVAKRFKEKSYGTGGTTSGLTSLAFTPVQGIELSNPQAHANQLGSGTQSTYFSEVGTFKKIKRI
;
A
#
# COMPACT_ATOMS: atom_id res chain seq x y z
N MET A 1 27.52 35.67 -38.96
CA MET A 1 28.09 34.92 -37.83
C MET A 1 27.11 34.99 -36.69
N ALA A 2 26.28 33.96 -36.53
CA ALA A 2 25.42 33.80 -35.36
C ALA A 2 26.26 33.22 -34.21
N THR A 3 26.03 33.69 -32.99
CA THR A 3 26.83 33.26 -31.83
C THR A 3 26.24 32.00 -31.21
N LEU A 4 27.06 31.25 -30.46
CA LEU A 4 26.69 30.00 -29.78
C LEU A 4 25.53 30.13 -28.77
N ALA A 5 25.11 31.35 -28.43
CA ALA A 5 23.92 31.60 -27.61
C ALA A 5 22.63 31.54 -28.44
N ASP A 6 22.65 32.02 -29.69
CA ASP A 6 21.48 32.06 -30.57
C ASP A 6 21.06 30.66 -31.04
N SER A 7 22.03 29.75 -31.23
CA SER A 7 21.72 28.35 -31.55
C SER A 7 21.21 27.54 -30.36
N PHE A 8 21.35 28.05 -29.13
CA PHE A 8 20.84 27.39 -27.92
C PHE A 8 19.42 27.84 -27.57
N LEU A 9 19.05 29.07 -27.96
CA LEU A 9 17.68 29.58 -27.86
C LEU A 9 16.78 28.97 -28.93
N ALA A 10 17.27 28.80 -30.16
CA ALA A 10 16.51 28.14 -31.23
C ALA A 10 16.17 26.66 -30.93
N ASP A 11 17.05 25.94 -30.24
CA ASP A 11 16.82 24.54 -29.79
C ASP A 11 15.85 24.44 -28.59
N LEU A 12 15.56 25.55 -27.90
CA LEU A 12 14.61 25.62 -26.78
C LEU A 12 13.20 26.01 -27.26
N ASP A 13 13.09 26.87 -28.28
CA ASP A 13 11.80 27.24 -28.88
C ASP A 13 11.17 26.05 -29.64
N GLU A 14 11.97 25.18 -30.27
CA GLU A 14 11.47 24.00 -31.01
C GLU A 14 10.91 22.87 -30.10
N LEU A 15 11.07 22.98 -28.77
CA LEU A 15 10.48 22.06 -27.78
C LEU A 15 9.24 22.63 -27.07
N SER A 16 8.91 23.91 -27.27
CA SER A 16 7.73 24.55 -26.69
C SER A 16 6.48 24.40 -27.58
N ASP A 17 6.65 24.13 -28.87
CA ASP A 17 5.55 24.16 -29.86
C ASP A 17 4.83 22.81 -30.08
N ASN A 18 4.91 21.88 -29.12
CA ASN A 18 4.23 20.57 -29.22
C ASN A 18 3.19 20.29 -28.12
N GLU A 19 2.63 21.34 -27.51
CA GLU A 19 1.35 21.22 -26.79
C GLU A 19 0.22 21.71 -27.71
N ALA A 20 -0.54 20.74 -28.22
CA ALA A 20 -1.78 21.00 -28.93
C ALA A 20 -2.76 21.74 -28.00
N PRO A 21 -3.49 22.77 -28.49
CA PRO A 21 -4.56 23.36 -27.72
C PRO A 21 -5.69 22.33 -27.60
N ILE A 22 -5.96 21.88 -26.38
CA ILE A 22 -7.23 21.23 -26.07
C ILE A 22 -8.23 22.38 -26.00
N GLU A 23 -9.18 22.36 -26.94
CA GLU A 23 -10.32 23.27 -26.99
C GLU A 23 -11.06 23.21 -25.64
N ASN A 24 -11.16 24.36 -24.98
CA ASN A 24 -12.12 24.59 -23.92
C ASN A 24 -13.50 24.65 -24.57
N ASP A 25 -14.20 23.51 -24.56
CA ASP A 25 -15.64 23.47 -24.78
C ASP A 25 -16.31 23.94 -23.48
N GLU A 26 -16.54 25.26 -23.38
CA GLU A 26 -17.48 25.83 -22.42
C GLU A 26 -18.91 25.48 -22.86
N GLY A 27 -19.28 24.22 -22.58
CA GLY A 27 -20.63 23.69 -22.70
C GLY A 27 -21.20 23.38 -21.33
N ASP A 28 -21.90 24.36 -20.77
CA ASP A 28 -23.04 24.25 -19.86
C ASP A 28 -23.10 23.01 -18.94
N VAL A 29 -22.55 23.16 -17.72
CA VAL A 29 -22.97 22.39 -16.54
C VAL A 29 -23.31 23.39 -15.44
N GLY A 30 -24.35 24.20 -15.69
CA GLY A 30 -25.08 24.85 -14.61
C GLY A 30 -25.76 23.78 -13.74
N GLU A 31 -25.64 23.97 -12.43
CA GLU A 31 -26.55 23.48 -11.39
C GLU A 31 -26.67 21.95 -11.20
N MET A 32 -25.68 21.28 -10.58
CA MET A 32 -25.92 20.07 -9.76
C MET A 32 -24.80 19.85 -8.72
N GLU A 33 -24.55 20.81 -7.80
CA GLU A 33 -23.75 20.55 -6.57
C GLU A 33 -24.30 21.28 -5.32
N GLU A 34 -25.62 21.46 -5.24
CA GLU A 34 -26.31 21.58 -3.95
C GLU A 34 -27.08 20.26 -3.76
N ASP A 35 -26.67 19.45 -2.78
CA ASP A 35 -27.43 18.33 -2.12
C ASP A 35 -26.57 17.16 -1.60
N VAL A 36 -25.27 17.33 -1.31
CA VAL A 36 -24.49 16.24 -0.63
C VAL A 36 -23.78 16.71 0.66
N ASN A 37 -23.85 17.98 1.02
CA ASN A 37 -23.19 18.51 2.22
C ASN A 37 -24.12 18.81 3.41
N ASP A 38 -25.44 18.65 3.27
CA ASP A 38 -26.38 18.95 4.37
C ASP A 38 -26.63 17.75 5.31
N ASP A 39 -26.27 16.52 4.92
CA ASP A 39 -26.47 15.31 5.74
C ASP A 39 -25.26 14.91 6.60
N MET A 40 -24.16 15.67 6.57
CA MET A 40 -22.93 15.32 7.29
C MET A 40 -22.57 16.29 8.44
N ALA A 41 -23.36 17.35 8.62
CA ALA A 41 -23.20 18.30 9.72
C ALA A 41 -24.01 17.93 10.99
N ASP A 42 -24.88 16.91 10.94
CA ASP A 42 -25.81 16.57 12.02
C ASP A 42 -25.49 15.25 12.77
N ILE A 43 -24.28 14.69 12.61
CA ILE A 43 -23.90 13.45 13.30
C ILE A 43 -23.39 13.71 14.74
N GLU A 44 -22.94 14.92 15.08
CA GLU A 44 -22.39 15.21 16.41
C GLU A 44 -23.44 15.44 17.51
N ALA A 45 -24.73 15.56 17.15
CA ALA A 45 -25.82 15.90 18.08
C ALA A 45 -26.79 14.74 18.39
N LEU A 46 -26.51 13.52 17.92
CA LEU A 46 -27.28 12.35 18.35
C LEU A 46 -26.79 11.89 19.72
N ASN A 47 -27.72 11.67 20.64
CA ASN A 47 -27.46 11.20 21.99
C ASN A 47 -26.84 9.78 21.94
N TYR A 48 -25.51 9.70 21.80
CA TYR A 48 -24.74 8.48 21.56
C TYR A 48 -24.76 7.46 22.72
N ASP A 49 -25.38 7.80 23.85
CA ASP A 49 -25.35 6.98 25.07
C ASP A 49 -26.29 5.76 25.05
N ASP A 50 -27.26 5.75 24.13
CA ASP A 50 -28.24 4.67 24.00
C ASP A 50 -27.93 3.78 22.81
N LEU A 51 -27.51 2.56 23.12
CA LEU A 51 -27.17 1.51 22.15
C LEU A 51 -28.34 1.14 21.23
N ASP A 52 -29.58 1.34 21.68
CA ASP A 52 -30.79 1.14 20.89
C ASP A 52 -31.00 2.19 19.80
N SER A 53 -30.39 3.38 19.92
CA SER A 53 -30.36 4.38 18.85
C SER A 53 -29.30 4.05 17.79
N VAL A 54 -28.25 3.34 18.20
CA VAL A 54 -27.07 3.00 17.39
C VAL A 54 -27.28 1.70 16.60
N SER A 55 -27.96 0.71 17.19
CA SER A 55 -28.24 -0.60 16.58
C SER A 55 -29.73 -0.77 16.26
N LYS A 56 -30.09 -0.59 14.99
CA LYS A 56 -31.48 -0.60 14.50
C LYS A 56 -31.80 -1.79 13.60
N LEU A 57 -30.81 -2.43 12.98
CA LEU A 57 -31.03 -3.41 11.92
C LEU A 57 -31.79 -4.63 12.44
N GLN A 58 -31.38 -5.17 13.60
CA GLN A 58 -32.03 -6.34 14.20
C GLN A 58 -33.51 -6.13 14.54
N LYS A 59 -33.93 -4.87 14.75
CA LYS A 59 -35.33 -4.51 15.03
C LYS A 59 -36.15 -4.30 13.77
N THR A 60 -35.51 -4.22 12.61
CA THR A 60 -36.18 -3.94 11.34
C THR A 60 -36.91 -5.18 10.85
N GLN A 61 -38.17 -5.04 10.41
CA GLN A 61 -38.96 -6.15 9.86
C GLN A 61 -38.24 -6.86 8.71
N ARG A 62 -37.60 -6.09 7.81
CA ARG A 62 -36.76 -6.60 6.72
C ARG A 62 -35.71 -7.61 7.19
N TYR A 63 -35.00 -7.33 8.29
CA TYR A 63 -33.98 -8.24 8.82
C TYR A 63 -34.61 -9.54 9.32
N ILE A 64 -35.69 -9.42 10.10
CA ILE A 64 -36.39 -10.57 10.69
C ILE A 64 -36.94 -11.48 9.57
N ASP A 65 -37.61 -10.89 8.57
CA ASP A 65 -38.21 -11.63 7.47
C ASP A 65 -37.16 -12.37 6.62
N ILE A 66 -36.03 -11.71 6.31
CA ILE A 66 -34.95 -12.32 5.54
C ILE A 66 -34.28 -13.43 6.35
N MET A 67 -33.96 -13.20 7.61
CA MET A 67 -33.31 -14.19 8.47
C MET A 67 -34.19 -15.43 8.67
N GLN A 68 -35.50 -15.26 8.87
CA GLN A 68 -36.45 -16.37 8.94
C GLN A 68 -36.49 -17.17 7.63
N LYS A 69 -36.55 -16.49 6.47
CA LYS A 69 -36.50 -17.17 5.16
C LYS A 69 -35.20 -17.93 4.94
N VAL A 70 -34.07 -17.38 5.40
CA VAL A 70 -32.76 -18.03 5.33
C VAL A 70 -32.71 -19.26 6.22
N GLU A 71 -33.20 -19.17 7.46
CA GLU A 71 -33.31 -20.31 8.38
C GLU A 71 -34.19 -21.41 7.80
N ASP A 72 -35.37 -21.06 7.27
CA ASP A 72 -36.28 -22.00 6.62
C ASP A 72 -35.61 -22.66 5.40
N ALA A 73 -34.88 -21.89 4.59
CA ALA A 73 -34.20 -22.40 3.40
C ALA A 73 -33.00 -23.29 3.74
N LEU A 74 -32.30 -23.03 4.86
CA LEU A 74 -31.24 -23.89 5.38
C LEU A 74 -31.81 -25.19 5.97
N GLN A 75 -32.95 -25.11 6.68
CA GLN A 75 -33.61 -26.28 7.28
C GLN A 75 -34.24 -27.21 6.25
N LYS A 76 -34.83 -26.66 5.18
CA LYS A 76 -35.41 -27.45 4.08
C LYS A 76 -34.35 -28.29 3.33
N GLY A 77 -33.06 -28.02 3.54
CA GLY A 77 -31.99 -28.76 2.88
C GLY A 77 -31.99 -28.59 1.36
N SER A 78 -30.97 -29.11 0.69
CA SER A 78 -30.82 -28.98 -0.76
C SER A 78 -31.78 -29.88 -1.55
N GLU A 79 -33.09 -29.74 -1.39
CA GLU A 79 -34.03 -30.19 -2.41
C GLU A 79 -33.96 -29.23 -3.60
N MET A 80 -32.80 -29.20 -4.26
CA MET A 80 -32.64 -28.48 -5.50
C MET A 80 -33.31 -29.31 -6.58
N SER A 81 -34.53 -28.92 -6.94
CA SER A 81 -35.09 -29.34 -8.21
C SER A 81 -34.07 -28.94 -9.29
N SER A 82 -33.69 -29.89 -10.14
CA SER A 82 -32.84 -29.69 -11.31
C SER A 82 -33.60 -28.91 -12.40
N HIS A 83 -34.20 -27.77 -12.04
CA HIS A 83 -34.93 -26.93 -12.97
C HIS A 83 -33.98 -25.85 -13.47
N GLY A 84 -33.78 -25.87 -14.78
CA GLY A 84 -32.81 -25.06 -15.48
C GLY A 84 -33.13 -23.57 -15.44
N MET A 85 -32.08 -22.80 -15.70
CA MET A 85 -32.05 -21.37 -16.04
C MET A 85 -32.97 -20.46 -15.21
N VAL A 86 -32.39 -19.82 -14.20
CA VAL A 86 -33.06 -18.79 -13.38
C VAL A 86 -33.42 -17.59 -14.23
N LEU A 87 -34.68 -17.17 -14.16
CA LEU A 87 -35.12 -15.84 -14.58
C LEU A 87 -34.86 -14.87 -13.42
N GLU A 88 -34.62 -13.58 -13.69
CA GLU A 88 -34.43 -12.56 -12.63
C GLU A 88 -35.59 -12.51 -11.61
N ASP A 89 -36.74 -13.07 -11.99
CA ASP A 89 -37.97 -13.11 -11.21
C ASP A 89 -38.09 -14.31 -10.25
N ASP A 90 -37.12 -15.23 -10.23
CA ASP A 90 -37.21 -16.39 -9.34
C ASP A 90 -37.09 -15.96 -7.86
N PRO A 91 -38.00 -16.43 -6.99
CA PRO A 91 -38.05 -15.99 -5.59
C PRO A 91 -36.79 -16.36 -4.80
N GLU A 92 -36.11 -17.46 -5.18
CA GLU A 92 -34.83 -17.83 -4.57
C GLU A 92 -33.70 -16.85 -4.93
N TYR A 93 -33.66 -16.37 -6.18
CA TYR A 93 -32.65 -15.41 -6.62
C TYR A 93 -32.84 -14.06 -5.93
N GLN A 94 -34.09 -13.60 -5.79
CA GLN A 94 -34.42 -12.39 -5.03
C GLN A 94 -33.98 -12.50 -3.57
N LEU A 95 -34.23 -13.64 -2.92
CA LEU A 95 -33.75 -13.88 -1.55
C LEU A 95 -32.22 -13.80 -1.44
N ILE A 96 -31.48 -14.29 -2.43
CA ILE A 96 -30.00 -14.19 -2.45
C ILE A 96 -29.54 -12.73 -2.60
N VAL A 97 -30.19 -11.96 -3.46
CA VAL A 97 -29.88 -10.52 -3.62
C VAL A 97 -30.14 -9.78 -2.32
N ASP A 98 -31.29 -10.05 -1.68
CA ASP A 98 -31.64 -9.51 -0.37
C ASP A 98 -30.64 -9.91 0.72
N CYS A 99 -30.18 -11.17 0.72
CA CYS A 99 -29.15 -11.67 1.61
C CYS A 99 -27.82 -10.94 1.43
N ASN A 100 -27.40 -10.68 0.20
CA ASN A 100 -26.17 -9.94 -0.07
C ASN A 100 -26.26 -8.50 0.42
N ALA A 101 -27.39 -7.82 0.16
CA ALA A 101 -27.63 -6.48 0.67
C ALA A 101 -27.63 -6.46 2.21
N LEU A 102 -28.34 -7.41 2.83
CA LEU A 102 -28.36 -7.55 4.29
C LEU A 102 -26.97 -7.83 4.88
N SER A 103 -26.13 -8.61 4.19
CA SER A 103 -24.76 -8.87 4.63
C SER A 103 -23.92 -7.59 4.69
N VAL A 104 -24.10 -6.67 3.73
CA VAL A 104 -23.42 -5.36 3.75
C VAL A 104 -23.97 -4.48 4.87
N ASP A 105 -25.28 -4.47 5.06
CA ASP A 105 -25.93 -3.73 6.16
C ASP A 105 -25.43 -4.22 7.53
N ILE A 106 -25.31 -5.54 7.72
CA ILE A 106 -24.75 -6.16 8.94
C ILE A 106 -23.28 -5.74 9.14
N GLU A 107 -22.46 -5.71 8.09
CA GLU A 107 -21.07 -5.27 8.20
C GLU A 107 -20.96 -3.81 8.65
N ASN A 108 -21.77 -2.92 8.06
CA ASN A 108 -21.80 -1.52 8.43
C ASN A 108 -22.24 -1.34 9.88
N GLU A 109 -23.28 -2.06 10.32
CA GLU A 109 -23.74 -1.97 11.71
C GLU A 109 -22.72 -2.53 12.71
N ILE A 110 -21.99 -3.60 12.38
CA ILE A 110 -20.87 -4.10 13.20
C ILE A 110 -19.79 -3.02 13.38
N ILE A 111 -19.50 -2.21 12.35
CA ILE A 111 -18.54 -1.11 12.45
C ILE A 111 -19.06 0.00 13.37
N ILE A 112 -20.34 0.35 13.26
CA ILE A 112 -20.97 1.35 14.11
C ILE A 112 -20.95 0.88 15.59
N ILE A 113 -21.34 -0.37 15.86
CA ILE A 113 -21.31 -0.95 17.21
C ILE A 113 -19.87 -1.02 17.74
N HIS A 114 -18.90 -1.35 16.89
CA HIS A 114 -17.48 -1.33 17.28
C HIS A 114 -17.01 0.05 17.74
N ASN A 115 -17.40 1.11 17.04
CA ASN A 115 -17.09 2.48 17.46
C ASN A 115 -17.73 2.81 18.81
N PHE A 116 -18.99 2.40 19.03
CA PHE A 116 -19.66 2.54 20.32
C PHE A 116 -18.94 1.79 21.45
N ILE A 117 -18.54 0.52 21.22
CA ILE A 117 -17.78 -0.25 22.21
C ILE A 117 -16.45 0.44 22.50
N ARG A 118 -15.74 0.89 21.46
CA ARG A 118 -14.45 1.57 21.59
C ARG A 118 -14.59 2.82 22.44
N ASP A 119 -15.54 3.69 22.14
CA ASP A 119 -15.65 4.99 22.81
C ASP A 119 -15.99 4.83 24.29
N ASN A 120 -16.86 3.87 24.63
CA ASN A 120 -17.19 3.53 26.02
C ASN A 120 -16.04 2.81 26.76
N TYR A 121 -15.29 1.92 26.09
CA TYR A 121 -14.21 1.16 26.71
C TYR A 121 -12.87 1.91 26.78
N ARG A 122 -12.76 3.04 26.06
CA ARG A 122 -11.58 3.91 26.03
C ARG A 122 -11.14 4.41 27.39
N SER A 123 -12.08 4.64 28.33
CA SER A 123 -11.73 5.09 29.68
C SER A 123 -10.99 4.02 30.49
N LYS A 124 -11.21 2.73 30.17
CA LYS A 124 -10.55 1.61 30.83
C LYS A 124 -9.27 1.17 30.14
N PHE A 125 -9.30 1.01 28.82
CA PHE A 125 -8.14 0.51 28.09
C PHE A 125 -8.00 1.22 26.73
N PRO A 126 -7.48 2.46 26.72
CA PRO A 126 -7.42 3.27 25.51
C PRO A 126 -6.48 2.68 24.44
N GLU A 127 -5.43 1.96 24.84
CA GLU A 127 -4.45 1.38 23.93
C GLU A 127 -5.00 0.18 23.14
N LEU A 128 -6.09 -0.46 23.61
CA LEU A 128 -6.63 -1.68 23.01
C LEU A 128 -7.05 -1.49 21.55
N GLU A 129 -7.57 -0.32 21.18
CA GLU A 129 -7.93 0.03 19.80
C GLU A 129 -6.73 -0.11 18.84
N SER A 130 -5.56 0.38 19.27
CA SER A 130 -4.35 0.33 18.47
C SER A 130 -3.77 -1.08 18.33
N LEU A 131 -4.13 -1.98 19.25
CA LEU A 131 -3.63 -3.35 19.29
C LEU A 131 -4.52 -4.28 18.45
N VAL A 132 -5.83 -4.23 18.65
CA VAL A 132 -6.81 -5.11 18.01
C VAL A 132 -7.69 -4.31 17.05
N HIS A 133 -7.40 -4.45 15.75
CA HIS A 133 -8.06 -3.68 14.69
C HIS A 133 -9.34 -4.32 14.16
N HIS A 134 -9.53 -5.63 14.36
CA HIS A 134 -10.66 -6.35 13.79
C HIS A 134 -11.88 -6.20 14.71
N PRO A 135 -13.02 -5.65 14.23
CA PRO A 135 -14.17 -5.30 15.08
C PRO A 135 -14.70 -6.45 15.95
N VAL A 136 -14.86 -7.63 15.36
CA VAL A 136 -15.37 -8.81 16.07
C VAL A 136 -14.35 -9.34 17.09
N ASP A 137 -13.05 -9.25 16.80
CA ASP A 137 -12.02 -9.74 17.72
C ASP A 137 -11.89 -8.77 18.90
N TYR A 138 -12.02 -7.45 18.64
CA TYR A 138 -12.08 -6.40 19.66
C TYR A 138 -13.26 -6.65 20.62
N ALA A 139 -14.47 -6.89 20.11
CA ALA A 139 -15.64 -7.18 20.94
C ALA A 139 -15.45 -8.45 21.81
N ARG A 140 -14.85 -9.52 21.28
CA ARG A 140 -14.55 -10.75 22.06
C ARG A 140 -13.54 -10.48 23.18
N VAL A 141 -12.51 -9.69 22.89
CA VAL A 141 -11.46 -9.35 23.85
C VAL A 141 -12.01 -8.44 24.95
N VAL A 142 -12.77 -7.40 24.60
CA VAL A 142 -13.45 -6.52 25.56
C VAL A 142 -14.39 -7.32 26.46
N LYS A 143 -15.21 -8.21 25.88
CA LYS A 143 -16.11 -9.07 26.65
C LYS A 143 -15.38 -9.99 27.62
N LYS A 144 -14.26 -10.60 27.20
CA LYS A 144 -13.45 -11.47 28.07
C LYS A 144 -12.74 -10.71 29.18
N ILE A 145 -12.21 -9.52 28.90
CA ILE A 145 -11.47 -8.71 29.89
C ILE A 145 -12.42 -8.05 30.89
N GLY A 146 -13.60 -7.58 30.47
CA GLY A 146 -14.59 -6.99 31.36
C GLY A 146 -14.04 -5.79 32.14
N ASN A 147 -14.16 -5.80 33.48
CA ASN A 147 -13.55 -4.78 34.36
C ASN A 147 -12.22 -5.21 35.01
N GLU A 148 -11.71 -6.40 34.70
CA GLU A 148 -10.49 -6.90 35.33
C GLU A 148 -9.28 -6.04 34.95
N MET A 149 -8.48 -5.68 35.95
CA MET A 149 -7.24 -4.89 35.77
C MET A 149 -6.01 -5.78 35.61
N ASP A 150 -6.04 -6.96 36.21
CA ASP A 150 -4.97 -7.95 36.08
C ASP A 150 -5.30 -8.92 34.93
N LEU A 151 -4.64 -8.72 33.78
CA LEU A 151 -4.83 -9.59 32.62
C LEU A 151 -4.24 -10.99 32.80
N THR A 152 -3.45 -11.25 33.84
CA THR A 152 -2.97 -12.63 34.10
C THR A 152 -4.09 -13.57 34.52
N LEU A 153 -5.19 -13.03 35.05
CA LEU A 153 -6.37 -13.77 35.45
C LEU A 153 -7.31 -14.09 34.28
N VAL A 154 -7.13 -13.41 33.14
CA VAL A 154 -8.00 -13.51 31.97
C VAL A 154 -7.34 -14.39 30.91
N ASP A 155 -7.98 -15.51 30.60
CA ASP A 155 -7.53 -16.36 29.52
C ASP A 155 -7.93 -15.81 28.14
N LEU A 156 -6.94 -15.24 27.45
CA LEU A 156 -7.07 -14.73 26.08
C LEU A 156 -6.64 -15.75 25.01
N GLU A 157 -6.28 -16.97 25.41
CA GLU A 157 -5.91 -18.03 24.47
C GLU A 157 -7.08 -18.37 23.54
N GLY A 158 -6.74 -18.71 22.29
CA GLY A 158 -7.71 -19.00 21.22
C GLY A 158 -8.41 -17.79 20.60
N LEU A 159 -8.40 -16.61 21.23
CA LEU A 159 -8.96 -15.39 20.63
C LEU A 159 -7.94 -14.65 19.75
N LEU A 160 -6.71 -14.51 20.24
CA LEU A 160 -5.65 -13.76 19.59
C LEU A 160 -4.39 -14.63 19.45
N PRO A 161 -3.51 -14.34 18.47
CA PRO A 161 -2.17 -14.93 18.42
C PRO A 161 -1.36 -14.58 19.67
N SER A 162 -0.52 -15.51 20.14
CA SER A 162 0.30 -15.33 21.35
C SER A 162 1.16 -14.06 21.35
N ALA A 163 1.64 -13.63 20.18
CA ALA A 163 2.38 -12.38 20.04
C ALA A 163 1.54 -11.14 20.41
N ILE A 164 0.27 -11.10 20.01
CA ILE A 164 -0.64 -10.00 20.34
C ILE A 164 -1.02 -10.09 21.82
N ILE A 165 -1.26 -11.29 22.35
CA ILE A 165 -1.55 -11.51 23.78
C ILE A 165 -0.43 -10.91 24.65
N MET A 166 0.84 -11.19 24.34
CA MET A 166 1.96 -10.61 25.09
C MET A 166 2.01 -9.08 25.01
N VAL A 167 1.77 -8.49 23.84
CA VAL A 167 1.75 -7.04 23.71
C VAL A 167 0.61 -6.44 24.53
N VAL A 168 -0.59 -7.04 24.45
CA VAL A 168 -1.76 -6.61 25.23
C VAL A 168 -1.50 -6.73 26.74
N SER A 169 -0.87 -7.81 27.21
CA SER A 169 -0.55 -7.98 28.64
C SER A 169 0.49 -6.98 29.15
N VAL A 170 1.53 -6.70 28.33
CA VAL A 170 2.55 -5.69 28.67
C VAL A 170 1.95 -4.30 28.68
N THR A 171 1.16 -3.94 27.66
CA THR A 171 0.52 -2.62 27.62
C THR A 171 -0.46 -2.48 28.77
N ALA A 172 -1.28 -3.50 29.04
CA ALA A 172 -2.23 -3.52 30.17
C ALA A 172 -1.56 -3.26 31.52
N SER A 173 -0.39 -3.87 31.76
CA SER A 173 0.38 -3.66 32.99
C SER A 173 0.85 -2.22 33.18
N THR A 174 0.99 -1.47 32.09
CA THR A 174 1.36 -0.04 32.08
C THR A 174 0.20 0.89 31.77
N THR A 175 -1.05 0.38 31.71
CA THR A 175 -2.21 1.21 31.38
C THR A 175 -2.46 2.27 32.44
N SER A 176 -2.88 3.44 31.98
CA SER A 176 -3.33 4.55 32.83
C SER A 176 -4.85 4.58 33.04
N GLY A 177 -5.56 3.57 32.52
CA GLY A 177 -7.01 3.52 32.53
C GLY A 177 -7.62 3.22 33.89
N LYS A 178 -8.93 3.46 34.01
CA LYS A 178 -9.70 3.31 35.24
C LYS A 178 -10.81 2.27 35.06
N PRO A 179 -11.22 1.56 36.13
CA PRO A 179 -12.37 0.67 36.06
C PRO A 179 -13.64 1.44 35.66
N LEU A 180 -14.46 0.81 34.84
CA LEU A 180 -15.75 1.33 34.39
C LEU A 180 -16.79 1.26 35.52
N SER A 181 -17.78 2.15 35.48
CA SER A 181 -18.99 2.02 36.29
C SER A 181 -19.78 0.78 35.86
N GLU A 182 -20.56 0.21 36.78
CA GLU A 182 -21.37 -0.99 36.48
C GLU A 182 -22.37 -0.76 35.34
N GLU A 183 -22.93 0.45 35.24
CA GLU A 183 -23.85 0.83 34.16
C GLU A 183 -23.14 0.84 32.80
N ASN A 184 -21.97 1.47 32.70
CA ASN A 184 -21.20 1.52 31.46
C ASN A 184 -20.64 0.13 31.09
N LEU A 185 -20.31 -0.70 32.08
CA LEU A 185 -19.90 -2.08 31.85
C LEU A 185 -21.06 -2.90 31.27
N LYS A 186 -22.28 -2.77 31.80
CA LYS A 186 -23.46 -3.44 31.24
C LYS A 186 -23.72 -2.98 29.81
N LYS A 187 -23.71 -1.67 29.55
CA LYS A 187 -23.86 -1.13 28.19
C LYS A 187 -22.81 -1.67 27.20
N THR A 188 -21.54 -1.73 27.62
CA THR A 188 -20.45 -2.24 26.77
C THR A 188 -20.53 -3.75 26.54
N THR A 189 -20.91 -4.51 27.56
CA THR A 189 -21.09 -5.97 27.44
C THR A 189 -22.29 -6.32 26.56
N ASP A 190 -23.43 -5.63 26.72
CA ASP A 190 -24.60 -5.76 25.84
C ASP A 190 -24.23 -5.42 24.38
N ALA A 191 -23.42 -4.37 24.16
CA ALA A 191 -22.92 -4.01 22.84
C ALA A 191 -22.06 -5.12 22.21
N CYS A 192 -21.17 -5.72 23.00
CA CYS A 192 -20.37 -6.85 22.55
C CYS A 192 -21.26 -8.03 22.15
N ASP A 193 -22.32 -8.30 22.90
CA ASP A 193 -23.25 -9.40 22.62
C ASP A 193 -24.03 -9.19 21.33
N ARG A 194 -24.49 -7.97 21.08
CA ARG A 194 -25.13 -7.64 19.79
C ARG A 194 -24.16 -7.76 18.61
N ALA A 195 -22.93 -7.28 18.75
CA ALA A 195 -21.92 -7.43 17.71
C ALA A 195 -21.63 -8.91 17.39
N LEU A 196 -21.57 -9.77 18.42
CA LEU A 196 -21.38 -11.21 18.25
C LEU A 196 -22.59 -11.90 17.62
N ALA A 197 -23.81 -11.50 18.00
CA ALA A 197 -25.04 -12.01 17.39
C ALA A 197 -25.14 -11.65 15.90
N LEU A 198 -24.73 -10.42 15.52
CA LEU A 198 -24.63 -10.00 14.12
C LEU A 198 -23.56 -10.78 13.35
N ASP A 199 -22.39 -11.06 13.95
CA ASP A 199 -21.35 -11.92 13.34
C ASP A 199 -21.87 -13.35 13.08
N LEU A 200 -22.66 -13.91 14.00
CA LEU A 200 -23.31 -15.21 13.82
C LEU A 200 -24.36 -15.17 12.70
N SER A 201 -25.21 -14.15 12.69
CA SER A 201 -26.23 -13.95 11.65
C SER A 201 -25.60 -13.83 10.26
N LYS A 202 -24.51 -13.06 10.16
CA LYS A 202 -23.73 -12.93 8.93
C LYS A 202 -23.17 -14.27 8.45
N LYS A 203 -22.67 -15.11 9.36
CA LYS A 203 -22.20 -16.45 8.99
C LYS A 203 -23.33 -17.29 8.42
N MET A 204 -24.51 -17.28 9.04
CA MET A 204 -25.68 -18.01 8.53
C MET A 204 -26.07 -17.56 7.12
N VAL A 205 -26.08 -16.25 6.87
CA VAL A 205 -26.33 -15.69 5.52
C VAL A 205 -25.27 -16.15 4.52
N LEU A 206 -23.98 -16.11 4.90
CA LEU A 206 -22.89 -16.57 4.04
C LEU A 206 -22.96 -18.07 3.75
N ASP A 207 -23.31 -18.89 4.73
CA ASP A 207 -23.47 -20.35 4.59
C ASP A 207 -24.63 -20.68 3.63
N PHE A 208 -25.74 -19.93 3.73
CA PHE A 208 -26.85 -20.03 2.78
C PHE A 208 -26.41 -19.67 1.35
N VAL A 209 -25.74 -18.53 1.18
CA VAL A 209 -25.22 -18.08 -0.11
C VAL A 209 -24.20 -19.07 -0.69
N GLU A 210 -23.36 -19.67 0.16
CA GLU A 210 -22.42 -20.72 -0.23
C GLU A 210 -23.14 -21.94 -0.82
N SER A 211 -24.22 -22.40 -0.15
CA SER A 211 -25.00 -23.57 -0.62
C SER A 211 -25.60 -23.37 -2.01
N ARG A 212 -25.92 -22.12 -2.38
CA ARG A 212 -26.51 -21.75 -3.67
C ARG A 212 -25.47 -21.22 -4.68
N MET A 213 -24.20 -21.13 -4.30
CA MET A 213 -23.16 -20.51 -5.12
C MET A 213 -22.89 -21.28 -6.43
N GLY A 214 -23.02 -22.61 -6.41
CA GLY A 214 -22.87 -23.44 -7.61
C GLY A 214 -23.90 -23.13 -8.70
N TYR A 215 -25.00 -22.49 -8.32
CA TYR A 215 -26.06 -22.05 -9.23
C TYR A 215 -25.91 -20.57 -9.62
N ILE A 216 -25.57 -19.71 -8.66
CA ILE A 216 -25.46 -18.24 -8.86
C ILE A 216 -24.21 -17.87 -9.67
N ALA A 217 -23.07 -18.42 -9.29
CA ALA A 217 -21.76 -18.08 -9.87
C ALA A 217 -20.94 -19.37 -10.10
N PRO A 218 -21.35 -20.22 -11.06
CA PRO A 218 -20.70 -21.49 -11.32
C PRO A 218 -19.24 -21.31 -11.78
N ASN A 219 -18.92 -20.26 -12.56
CA ASN A 219 -17.57 -20.07 -13.07
C ASN A 219 -16.62 -19.54 -11.98
N LEU A 220 -17.07 -18.58 -11.16
CA LEU A 220 -16.30 -18.08 -10.03
C LEU A 220 -16.02 -19.18 -9.00
N SER A 221 -17.04 -19.99 -8.69
CA SER A 221 -16.92 -21.15 -7.79
C SER A 221 -15.93 -22.18 -8.30
N ALA A 222 -15.94 -22.45 -9.62
CA ALA A 222 -15.02 -23.41 -10.21
C ALA A 222 -13.55 -22.98 -10.01
N ILE A 223 -13.24 -21.67 -10.03
CA ILE A 223 -11.88 -21.15 -9.83
C ILE A 223 -11.49 -21.14 -8.35
N VAL A 224 -12.30 -20.49 -7.51
CA VAL A 224 -11.91 -20.07 -6.15
C VAL A 224 -12.47 -21.00 -5.06
N GLY A 225 -13.53 -21.74 -5.37
CA GLY A 225 -14.32 -22.52 -4.41
C GLY A 225 -15.56 -21.76 -3.91
N SER A 226 -16.61 -22.48 -3.52
CA SER A 226 -17.90 -21.93 -3.07
C SER A 226 -17.76 -20.99 -1.87
N ALA A 227 -17.06 -21.43 -0.81
CA ALA A 227 -16.86 -20.66 0.42
C ALA A 227 -16.18 -19.31 0.17
N VAL A 228 -15.14 -19.29 -0.66
CA VAL A 228 -14.39 -18.06 -0.96
C VAL A 228 -15.17 -17.18 -1.93
N ALA A 229 -15.88 -17.77 -2.90
CA ALA A 229 -16.77 -17.03 -3.79
C ALA A 229 -17.90 -16.33 -3.01
N ALA A 230 -18.52 -17.00 -2.02
CA ALA A 230 -19.51 -16.40 -1.14
C ALA A 230 -18.96 -15.20 -0.36
N LYS A 231 -17.76 -15.31 0.21
CA LYS A 231 -17.09 -14.21 0.91
C LYS A 231 -16.76 -13.03 0.00
N LEU A 232 -16.27 -13.31 -1.21
CA LEU A 232 -15.98 -12.26 -2.21
C LEU A 232 -17.25 -11.55 -2.65
N MET A 233 -18.33 -12.30 -2.89
CA MET A 233 -19.62 -11.73 -3.29
C MET A 233 -20.26 -10.94 -2.16
N GLY A 234 -20.27 -11.46 -0.94
CA GLY A 234 -20.84 -10.79 0.23
C GLY A 234 -20.13 -9.46 0.55
N THR A 235 -18.79 -9.45 0.52
CA THR A 235 -18.02 -8.20 0.73
C THR A 235 -18.07 -7.23 -0.44
N ALA A 236 -18.29 -7.72 -1.66
CA ALA A 236 -18.47 -6.86 -2.82
C ALA A 236 -19.87 -6.24 -2.89
N GLY A 237 -20.85 -6.77 -2.15
CA GLY A 237 -22.26 -6.36 -2.22
C GLY A 237 -23.01 -7.00 -3.38
N GLY A 238 -22.64 -8.22 -3.78
CA GLY A 238 -23.30 -8.99 -4.83
C GLY A 238 -22.46 -9.18 -6.11
N LEU A 239 -22.99 -9.99 -7.03
CA LEU A 239 -22.28 -10.43 -8.24
C LEU A 239 -22.03 -9.27 -9.23
N SER A 240 -23.03 -8.39 -9.41
CA SER A 240 -22.91 -7.23 -10.31
C SER A 240 -21.84 -6.24 -9.83
N ALA A 241 -21.80 -5.97 -8.53
CA ALA A 241 -20.78 -5.12 -7.93
C ALA A 241 -19.38 -5.75 -8.08
N LEU A 242 -19.25 -7.06 -7.81
CA LEU A 242 -18.00 -7.80 -8.00
C LEU A 242 -17.50 -7.78 -9.45
N ALA A 243 -18.40 -7.87 -10.43
CA ALA A 243 -18.07 -7.82 -11.86
C ALA A 243 -17.52 -6.44 -12.30
N LYS A 244 -18.05 -5.36 -11.72
CA LYS A 244 -17.60 -3.98 -11.95
C LYS A 244 -16.24 -3.70 -11.29
N MET A 245 -15.90 -4.39 -10.20
CA MET A 245 -14.62 -4.20 -9.51
C MET A 245 -13.41 -4.57 -10.39
N PRO A 246 -12.32 -3.80 -10.33
CA PRO A 246 -11.08 -4.16 -11.01
C PRO A 246 -10.34 -5.29 -10.25
N ALA A 247 -9.54 -6.06 -10.97
CA ALA A 247 -8.80 -7.21 -10.42
C ALA A 247 -7.88 -6.85 -9.24
N CYS A 248 -7.31 -5.65 -9.23
CA CYS A 248 -6.47 -5.19 -8.12
C CYS A 248 -7.25 -5.01 -6.81
N ASN A 249 -8.52 -4.59 -6.88
CA ASN A 249 -9.37 -4.44 -5.70
C ASN A 249 -9.86 -5.81 -5.21
N VAL A 250 -10.25 -6.69 -6.14
CA VAL A 250 -10.64 -8.08 -5.80
C VAL A 250 -9.52 -8.84 -5.11
N GLN A 251 -8.25 -8.58 -5.46
CA GLN A 251 -7.10 -9.14 -4.76
C GLN A 251 -7.05 -8.79 -3.26
N LEU A 252 -7.58 -7.61 -2.90
CA LEU A 252 -7.52 -7.04 -1.55
C LEU A 252 -8.78 -7.31 -0.72
N LEU A 253 -9.83 -7.88 -1.31
CA LEU A 253 -11.08 -8.18 -0.59
C LEU A 253 -10.83 -9.15 0.56
N GLY A 254 -11.19 -8.76 1.78
CA GLY A 254 -10.95 -9.53 3.00
C GLY A 254 -9.53 -9.39 3.57
N ALA A 255 -8.69 -8.50 3.04
CA ALA A 255 -7.37 -8.25 3.59
C ALA A 255 -7.49 -7.56 4.97
N LYS A 256 -7.13 -8.28 6.03
CA LYS A 256 -7.07 -7.71 7.38
C LYS A 256 -5.91 -6.72 7.49
N LYS A 257 -6.14 -5.57 8.12
CA LYS A 257 -5.06 -4.68 8.58
C LYS A 257 -4.25 -5.46 9.62
N LYS A 258 -3.00 -5.77 9.31
CA LYS A 258 -2.08 -6.43 10.25
C LYS A 258 -1.27 -5.35 10.95
N ASN A 259 -1.28 -5.37 12.28
CA ASN A 259 -0.36 -4.55 13.06
C ASN A 259 1.04 -5.19 12.96
N LEU A 260 2.08 -4.37 12.77
CA LEU A 260 3.48 -4.79 12.95
C LEU A 260 3.78 -4.85 14.46
N ALA A 261 2.96 -5.59 15.20
CA ALA A 261 3.17 -5.85 16.60
C ALA A 261 4.28 -6.92 16.70
N GLY A 262 5.54 -6.48 16.74
CA GLY A 262 6.72 -7.34 16.90
C GLY A 262 7.93 -6.91 16.05
N PHE A 263 9.09 -7.53 16.31
CA PHE A 263 10.37 -7.21 15.67
C PHE A 263 10.54 -7.76 14.23
N SER A 264 9.50 -8.33 13.62
CA SER A 264 9.63 -9.06 12.34
C SER A 264 9.29 -8.19 11.12
N THR A 265 10.31 -7.87 10.31
CA THR A 265 10.16 -7.26 8.98
C THR A 265 9.90 -8.29 7.87
N ALA A 266 10.14 -9.57 8.12
CA ALA A 266 10.28 -10.61 7.09
C ALA A 266 8.98 -11.36 6.73
N THR A 267 7.95 -11.36 7.57
CA THR A 267 6.77 -12.25 7.42
C THR A 267 5.47 -11.49 7.13
N SER A 268 5.55 -10.19 6.83
CA SER A 268 4.37 -9.48 6.31
C SER A 268 4.11 -10.00 4.89
N GLN A 269 3.27 -11.04 4.77
CA GLN A 269 2.57 -11.34 3.54
C GLN A 269 1.67 -10.14 3.27
N PHE A 270 2.23 -9.14 2.60
CA PHE A 270 1.55 -7.90 2.33
C PHE A 270 0.35 -8.20 1.41
N ARG A 271 -0.85 -7.91 1.92
CA ARG A 271 -2.05 -7.71 1.10
C ARG A 271 -2.57 -8.96 0.39
N VAL A 272 -2.93 -9.98 1.16
CA VAL A 272 -3.71 -11.12 0.66
C VAL A 272 -5.00 -11.19 1.46
N GLY A 273 -6.13 -11.17 0.75
CA GLY A 273 -7.46 -11.26 1.33
C GLY A 273 -8.03 -12.67 1.28
N TYR A 274 -9.32 -12.83 1.00
CA TYR A 274 -9.97 -14.15 0.96
C TYR A 274 -9.35 -15.12 -0.04
N LEU A 275 -8.72 -14.61 -1.10
CA LEU A 275 -8.01 -15.43 -2.09
C LEU A 275 -6.85 -16.25 -1.47
N GLU A 276 -6.35 -15.87 -0.29
CA GLU A 276 -5.36 -16.66 0.46
C GLU A 276 -5.91 -18.04 0.83
N GLN A 277 -7.21 -18.12 1.12
CA GLN A 277 -7.87 -19.35 1.60
C GLN A 277 -8.05 -20.38 0.49
N THR A 278 -7.76 -20.02 -0.76
CA THR A 278 -7.91 -20.93 -1.90
C THR A 278 -6.84 -22.02 -1.92
N GLU A 279 -7.25 -23.23 -2.32
CA GLU A 279 -6.34 -24.36 -2.48
C GLU A 279 -5.19 -24.06 -3.45
N ILE A 280 -5.47 -23.32 -4.53
CA ILE A 280 -4.49 -22.94 -5.55
C ILE A 280 -3.42 -22.04 -4.93
N PHE A 281 -3.81 -21.07 -4.10
CA PHE A 281 -2.84 -20.21 -3.43
C PHE A 281 -2.01 -20.98 -2.40
N GLN A 282 -2.64 -21.82 -1.58
CA GLN A 282 -1.95 -22.57 -0.51
C GLN A 282 -0.95 -23.59 -1.06
N SER A 283 -1.30 -24.25 -2.18
CA SER A 283 -0.41 -25.19 -2.87
C SER A 283 0.77 -24.52 -3.59
N THR A 284 0.73 -23.20 -3.83
CA THR A 284 1.84 -22.49 -4.48
C THR A 284 3.02 -22.24 -3.53
N PRO A 285 4.27 -22.37 -4.02
CA PRO A 285 5.45 -22.08 -3.21
C PRO A 285 5.50 -20.60 -2.79
N PRO A 286 5.99 -20.27 -1.56
CA PRO A 286 5.91 -18.93 -1.00
C PRO A 286 6.47 -17.81 -1.88
N SER A 287 7.51 -18.08 -2.66
CA SER A 287 8.12 -17.11 -3.58
C SER A 287 7.20 -16.68 -4.72
N LEU A 288 6.25 -17.54 -5.12
CA LEU A 288 5.34 -17.30 -6.24
C LEU A 288 3.92 -16.89 -5.79
N ARG A 289 3.60 -17.02 -4.50
CA ARG A 289 2.26 -16.74 -3.93
C ARG A 289 1.69 -15.39 -4.34
N MET A 290 2.49 -14.31 -4.27
CA MET A 290 2.02 -12.98 -4.65
C MET A 290 1.69 -12.86 -6.15
N ARG A 291 2.46 -13.54 -6.99
CA ARG A 291 2.22 -13.57 -8.44
C ARG A 291 0.99 -14.43 -8.76
N ALA A 292 0.82 -15.55 -8.06
CA ALA A 292 -0.34 -16.43 -8.17
C ALA A 292 -1.62 -15.72 -7.71
N CYS A 293 -1.59 -14.99 -6.59
CA CYS A 293 -2.72 -14.20 -6.09
C CYS A 293 -3.21 -13.17 -7.12
N ARG A 294 -2.30 -12.43 -7.75
CA ARG A 294 -2.65 -11.48 -8.83
C ARG A 294 -3.32 -12.16 -10.01
N LEU A 295 -2.77 -13.30 -10.43
CA LEU A 295 -3.34 -14.09 -11.54
C LEU A 295 -4.73 -14.63 -11.17
N LEU A 296 -4.88 -15.14 -9.95
CA LEU A 296 -6.13 -15.68 -9.44
C LEU A 296 -7.20 -14.59 -9.32
N ALA A 297 -6.85 -13.41 -8.79
CA ALA A 297 -7.75 -12.25 -8.75
C ALA A 297 -8.21 -11.83 -10.14
N ALA A 298 -7.28 -11.71 -11.10
CA ALA A 298 -7.61 -11.34 -12.48
C ALA A 298 -8.54 -12.35 -13.16
N LYS A 299 -8.28 -13.65 -12.98
CA LYS A 299 -9.11 -14.70 -13.58
C LYS A 299 -10.46 -14.84 -12.87
N SER A 300 -10.50 -14.61 -11.56
CA SER A 300 -11.74 -14.54 -10.79
C SER A 300 -12.62 -13.36 -11.20
N THR A 301 -12.04 -12.18 -11.48
CA THR A 301 -12.81 -11.04 -12.01
C THR A 301 -13.39 -11.31 -13.40
N LEU A 302 -12.66 -12.04 -14.25
CA LEU A 302 -13.19 -12.42 -15.56
C LEU A 302 -14.36 -13.41 -15.40
N ALA A 303 -14.22 -14.42 -14.54
CA ALA A 303 -15.29 -15.35 -14.25
C ALA A 303 -16.51 -14.67 -13.64
N ALA A 304 -16.33 -13.75 -12.68
CA ALA A 304 -17.42 -12.98 -12.09
C ALA A 304 -18.17 -12.14 -13.14
N ARG A 305 -17.47 -11.58 -14.14
CA ARG A 305 -18.12 -10.86 -15.26
C ARG A 305 -18.93 -11.79 -16.16
N VAL A 306 -18.40 -12.97 -16.47
CA VAL A 306 -19.12 -13.99 -17.26
C VAL A 306 -20.37 -14.47 -16.52
N ASP A 307 -20.25 -14.71 -15.21
CA ASP A 307 -21.38 -15.10 -14.35
C ASP A 307 -22.41 -13.97 -14.26
N SER A 308 -21.98 -12.71 -14.15
CA SER A 308 -22.88 -11.55 -14.12
C SER A 308 -23.68 -11.36 -15.42
N THR A 309 -23.12 -11.74 -16.57
CA THR A 309 -23.84 -11.73 -17.86
C THR A 309 -24.55 -13.05 -18.16
N ARG A 310 -24.57 -14.00 -17.21
CA ARG A 310 -25.17 -15.34 -17.34
C ARG A 310 -24.68 -16.13 -18.56
N GLY A 311 -23.38 -16.06 -18.84
CA GLY A 311 -22.78 -16.70 -20.02
C GLY A 311 -22.88 -18.23 -20.02
N ASP A 312 -22.05 -18.89 -19.21
CA ASP A 312 -21.98 -20.37 -19.18
C ASP A 312 -22.51 -20.95 -17.85
N PRO A 313 -23.74 -21.50 -17.82
CA PRO A 313 -24.31 -22.09 -16.61
C PRO A 313 -23.65 -23.43 -16.21
N THR A 314 -22.88 -24.05 -17.12
CA THR A 314 -22.21 -25.33 -16.87
C THR A 314 -20.91 -25.21 -16.09
N GLY A 315 -20.41 -23.98 -15.87
CA GLY A 315 -19.13 -23.74 -15.19
C GLY A 315 -17.89 -24.06 -16.05
N LYS A 316 -18.06 -24.35 -17.35
CA LYS A 316 -16.96 -24.78 -18.24
C LYS A 316 -15.87 -23.71 -18.36
N THR A 317 -16.24 -22.45 -18.60
CA THR A 317 -15.27 -21.35 -18.68
C THR A 317 -14.50 -21.18 -17.38
N GLY A 318 -15.15 -21.32 -16.22
CA GLY A 318 -14.46 -21.32 -14.93
C GLY A 318 -13.42 -22.44 -14.78
N ARG A 319 -13.73 -23.65 -15.27
CA ARG A 319 -12.78 -24.79 -15.27
C ARG A 319 -11.60 -24.55 -16.21
N ASP A 320 -11.85 -24.05 -17.41
CA ASP A 320 -10.80 -23.71 -18.37
C ASP A 320 -9.86 -22.63 -17.81
N LEU A 321 -10.41 -21.58 -17.19
CA LEU A 321 -9.63 -20.55 -16.50
C LEU A 321 -8.83 -21.12 -15.33
N ARG A 322 -9.39 -22.06 -14.55
CA ARG A 322 -8.66 -22.75 -13.47
C ARG A 322 -7.49 -23.57 -14.01
N GLU A 323 -7.66 -24.27 -15.13
CA GLU A 323 -6.56 -24.98 -15.79
C GLU A 323 -5.48 -24.02 -16.29
N GLU A 324 -5.84 -22.90 -16.89
CA GLU A 324 -4.88 -21.87 -17.29
C GLU A 324 -4.06 -21.35 -16.11
N ILE A 325 -4.69 -21.14 -14.95
CA ILE A 325 -4.00 -20.72 -13.72
C ILE A 325 -2.98 -21.79 -13.30
N ARG A 326 -3.40 -23.06 -13.26
CA ARG A 326 -2.50 -24.18 -12.91
C ARG A 326 -1.31 -24.28 -13.87
N LYS A 327 -1.55 -24.27 -15.18
CA LYS A 327 -0.51 -24.32 -16.23
C LYS A 327 0.49 -23.16 -16.09
N LYS A 328 0.01 -21.95 -15.78
CA LYS A 328 0.89 -20.79 -15.56
C LYS A 328 1.74 -20.92 -14.30
N ILE A 329 1.16 -21.42 -13.21
CA ILE A 329 1.88 -21.63 -11.95
C ILE A 329 2.95 -22.71 -12.14
N GLU A 330 2.62 -23.82 -12.80
CA GLU A 330 3.55 -24.90 -13.13
C GLU A 330 4.72 -24.37 -13.98
N LYS A 331 4.42 -23.61 -15.04
CA LYS A 331 5.43 -22.95 -15.88
C LYS A 331 6.34 -21.99 -15.11
N TRP A 332 5.88 -21.38 -14.02
CA TRP A 332 6.73 -20.51 -13.19
C TRP A 332 7.64 -21.29 -12.25
N GLN A 333 7.30 -22.55 -11.95
CA GLN A 333 8.14 -23.44 -11.16
C GLN A 333 9.23 -24.09 -12.00
N GLU A 334 9.04 -24.20 -13.32
CA GLU A 334 10.07 -24.66 -14.24
C GLU A 334 11.32 -23.76 -14.14
N PRO A 335 12.50 -24.33 -13.81
CA PRO A 335 13.73 -23.57 -13.81
C PRO A 335 14.04 -23.11 -15.24
N PRO A 336 14.60 -21.91 -15.43
CA PRO A 336 15.04 -21.48 -16.75
C PRO A 336 16.09 -22.46 -17.28
N PRO A 337 16.13 -22.73 -18.60
CA PRO A 337 17.12 -23.62 -19.17
C PRO A 337 18.53 -23.12 -18.84
N ALA A 338 19.43 -24.06 -18.56
CA ALA A 338 20.82 -23.74 -18.22
C ALA A 338 21.42 -22.85 -19.32
N LYS A 339 21.93 -21.69 -18.92
CA LYS A 339 22.62 -20.79 -19.84
C LYS A 339 23.89 -21.49 -20.30
N GLN A 340 23.96 -21.81 -21.59
CA GLN A 340 25.19 -22.30 -22.19
C GLN A 340 26.29 -21.24 -22.03
N PRO A 341 27.53 -21.64 -21.73
CA PRO A 341 28.64 -20.71 -21.63
C PRO A 341 28.77 -19.98 -22.99
N LYS A 342 28.55 -18.66 -22.98
CA LYS A 342 28.75 -17.86 -24.18
C LYS A 342 30.25 -17.83 -24.47
N PRO A 343 30.70 -18.28 -25.66
CA PRO A 343 32.11 -18.20 -26.00
C PRO A 343 32.54 -16.75 -25.96
N LEU A 344 33.77 -16.52 -25.51
CA LEU A 344 34.37 -15.20 -25.61
C LEU A 344 34.39 -14.78 -27.09
N PRO A 345 34.19 -13.49 -27.40
CA PRO A 345 34.42 -13.01 -28.75
C PRO A 345 35.86 -13.33 -29.14
N VAL A 346 36.07 -13.71 -30.41
CA VAL A 346 37.41 -13.93 -30.95
C VAL A 346 38.24 -12.66 -30.70
N PRO A 347 39.48 -12.77 -30.20
CA PRO A 347 40.36 -11.62 -30.06
C PRO A 347 40.56 -10.93 -31.41
N ASP A 348 39.92 -9.78 -31.61
CA ASP A 348 40.08 -8.99 -32.83
C ASP A 348 41.48 -8.39 -32.88
N SER A 349 42.25 -8.72 -33.92
CA SER A 349 43.52 -8.06 -34.26
C SER A 349 43.32 -6.75 -35.02
N ASP A 350 42.08 -6.44 -35.40
CA ASP A 350 41.78 -5.31 -36.27
C ASP A 350 41.98 -3.96 -35.57
N PRO A 351 42.51 -2.95 -36.29
CA PRO A 351 42.68 -1.63 -35.74
C PRO A 351 41.32 -1.02 -35.38
N LYS A 352 41.17 -0.56 -34.14
CA LYS A 352 39.93 0.09 -33.65
C LYS A 352 39.61 1.32 -34.51
N LYS A 353 38.34 1.43 -34.93
CA LYS A 353 37.83 2.60 -35.66
C LYS A 353 38.08 3.88 -34.86
N LYS A 354 38.89 4.80 -35.42
CA LYS A 354 39.14 6.12 -34.82
C LYS A 354 37.95 7.02 -35.09
N ARG A 355 37.26 7.44 -34.02
CA ARG A 355 36.17 8.42 -34.09
C ARG A 355 36.55 9.69 -33.30
N GLY A 356 36.06 10.82 -33.77
CA GLY A 356 36.11 12.12 -33.09
C GLY A 356 34.77 12.49 -32.46
N GLY A 357 34.64 13.73 -31.98
CA GLY A 357 33.37 14.32 -31.54
C GLY A 357 33.23 14.52 -30.03
N ARG A 358 32.39 15.48 -29.64
CA ARG A 358 32.17 15.92 -28.24
C ARG A 358 31.72 14.77 -27.33
N ARG A 359 30.78 13.94 -27.80
CA ARG A 359 30.27 12.78 -27.06
C ARG A 359 31.34 11.72 -26.83
N LEU A 360 32.14 11.41 -27.85
CA LEU A 360 33.21 10.42 -27.74
C LEU A 360 34.38 10.93 -26.90
N ARG A 361 34.74 12.21 -27.01
CA ARG A 361 35.74 12.85 -26.15
C ARG A 361 35.31 12.79 -24.68
N LYS A 362 34.05 13.15 -24.38
CA LYS A 362 33.46 13.02 -23.03
C LYS A 362 33.43 11.56 -22.53
N MET A 363 33.25 10.58 -23.42
CA MET A 363 33.33 9.15 -23.07
C MET A 363 34.77 8.71 -22.79
N LYS A 364 35.74 9.13 -23.61
CA LYS A 364 37.17 8.86 -23.42
C LYS A 364 37.70 9.51 -22.14
N GLU A 365 37.28 10.74 -21.83
CA GLU A 365 37.61 11.42 -20.56
C GLU A 365 37.02 10.71 -19.33
N ARG A 366 35.90 9.99 -19.47
CA ARG A 366 35.29 9.25 -18.34
C ARG A 366 36.10 8.02 -17.94
N TYR A 367 36.71 7.33 -18.90
CA TYR A 367 37.46 6.09 -18.67
C TYR A 367 38.98 6.27 -18.74
N GLY A 368 39.45 7.35 -19.36
CA GLY A 368 40.86 7.67 -19.49
C GLY A 368 41.44 8.16 -18.18
N LEU A 369 42.75 7.91 -17.99
CA LEU A 369 43.51 8.48 -16.89
C LEU A 369 43.44 10.00 -16.97
N THR A 370 43.13 10.65 -15.84
CA THR A 370 43.17 12.10 -15.73
C THR A 370 44.61 12.58 -15.87
N ASP A 371 44.81 13.81 -16.32
CA ASP A 371 46.16 14.35 -16.49
C ASP A 371 46.91 14.45 -15.16
N MET A 372 46.19 14.70 -14.05
CA MET A 372 46.73 14.59 -12.69
C MET A 372 47.26 13.18 -12.38
N ARG A 373 46.52 12.12 -12.76
CA ARG A 373 46.99 10.75 -12.55
C ARG A 373 48.13 10.39 -13.50
N LYS A 374 48.16 10.93 -14.72
CA LYS A 374 49.29 10.77 -15.63
C LYS A 374 50.56 11.41 -15.07
N LEU A 375 50.46 12.57 -14.41
CA LEU A 375 51.60 13.21 -13.74
C LEU A 375 52.03 12.44 -12.48
N ALA A 376 51.07 11.95 -11.69
CA ALA A 376 51.38 11.10 -10.54
C ALA A 376 52.06 9.78 -10.94
N ASN A 377 51.73 9.23 -12.10
CA ASN A 377 52.36 8.02 -12.61
C ASN A 377 53.75 8.27 -13.25
N ARG A 378 54.20 9.53 -13.38
CA ARG A 378 55.55 9.85 -13.87
C ARG A 378 56.47 9.99 -12.66
N MET A 379 57.67 9.43 -12.73
CA MET A 379 58.68 9.55 -11.68
C MET A 379 59.88 10.32 -12.22
N GLN A 380 60.45 11.21 -11.41
CA GLN A 380 61.70 11.87 -11.74
C GLN A 380 62.87 10.94 -11.42
N PHE A 381 63.73 10.72 -12.40
CA PHE A 381 64.92 9.90 -12.20
C PHE A 381 65.92 10.61 -11.28
N GLY A 382 66.46 9.89 -10.29
CA GLY A 382 67.49 10.40 -9.38
C GLY A 382 67.00 11.29 -8.23
N VAL A 383 65.68 11.52 -8.10
CA VAL A 383 65.08 12.29 -7.00
C VAL A 383 64.11 11.38 -6.24
N PRO A 384 64.21 11.26 -4.90
CA PRO A 384 63.27 10.47 -4.11
C PRO A 384 61.86 11.05 -4.22
N GLU A 385 60.87 10.17 -4.29
CA GLU A 385 59.48 10.54 -4.47
C GLU A 385 58.85 11.06 -3.17
N GLU A 386 58.04 12.12 -3.28
CA GLU A 386 57.19 12.56 -2.17
C GLU A 386 56.01 11.62 -2.03
N SER A 387 55.80 11.10 -0.82
CA SER A 387 54.73 10.15 -0.48
C SER A 387 53.78 10.72 0.56
N SER A 388 52.54 10.26 0.57
CA SER A 388 51.48 10.79 1.44
C SER A 388 51.76 10.67 2.93
N LEU A 389 52.55 9.70 3.36
CA LEU A 389 52.88 9.44 4.77
C LEU A 389 54.38 9.65 5.09
N GLY A 390 55.15 10.16 4.13
CA GLY A 390 56.59 10.40 4.27
C GLY A 390 57.45 9.14 4.19
N ASP A 391 58.72 9.32 3.84
CA ASP A 391 59.77 8.28 3.82
C ASP A 391 59.43 7.01 2.99
N GLY A 392 58.84 7.20 1.82
CA GLY A 392 58.47 6.10 0.91
C GLY A 392 57.28 5.27 1.38
N LEU A 393 56.62 5.67 2.47
CA LEU A 393 55.41 5.03 2.97
C LEU A 393 54.18 5.77 2.45
N GLY A 394 53.21 5.02 1.94
CA GLY A 394 51.93 5.54 1.44
C GLY A 394 51.87 5.72 -0.07
N GLU A 395 50.91 6.54 -0.53
CA GLU A 395 50.73 6.79 -1.96
C GLU A 395 51.78 7.78 -2.44
N GLY A 396 52.60 7.35 -3.40
CA GLY A 396 53.57 8.19 -4.08
C GLY A 396 52.89 9.17 -5.04
N TYR A 397 53.34 10.43 -5.02
CA TYR A 397 52.80 11.49 -5.86
C TYR A 397 53.56 11.64 -7.19
N GLY A 398 54.63 10.89 -7.44
CA GLY A 398 55.47 10.98 -8.63
C GLY A 398 55.94 12.41 -8.89
N MET A 399 55.67 12.92 -10.09
CA MET A 399 55.95 14.32 -10.47
C MET A 399 54.88 15.31 -10.00
N LEU A 400 53.81 14.85 -9.34
CA LEU A 400 52.72 15.69 -8.85
C LEU A 400 53.14 16.41 -7.57
N GLY A 401 53.59 17.66 -7.68
CA GLY A 401 54.03 18.48 -6.54
C GLY A 401 55.47 18.98 -6.64
N GLN A 402 56.27 18.43 -7.56
CA GLN A 402 57.68 18.82 -7.72
C GLN A 402 57.92 20.25 -8.28
N ALA A 403 56.88 20.92 -8.78
CA ALA A 403 56.99 22.22 -9.44
C ALA A 403 56.76 23.45 -8.52
N GLY A 404 56.58 23.31 -7.22
CA GLY A 404 56.37 24.46 -6.34
C GLY A 404 56.16 24.12 -4.87
N SER A 405 56.56 25.04 -3.99
CA SER A 405 56.71 24.83 -2.55
C SER A 405 55.49 24.22 -1.85
N GLY A 406 55.76 23.13 -1.14
CA GLY A 406 55.01 22.55 -0.01
C GLY A 406 53.54 22.95 0.15
N LYS A 407 52.66 22.12 -0.43
CA LYS A 407 51.23 21.85 -0.13
C LYS A 407 50.39 21.87 -1.42
N LEU A 408 50.26 20.70 -2.02
CA LEU A 408 49.41 20.46 -3.18
C LEU A 408 47.92 20.64 -2.80
N ARG A 409 47.29 21.79 -3.12
CA ARG A 409 45.82 21.92 -3.08
C ARG A 409 45.23 21.26 -4.32
N VAL A 410 45.00 19.95 -4.27
CA VAL A 410 44.25 19.25 -5.32
C VAL A 410 42.76 19.56 -5.12
N SER A 411 42.19 20.44 -5.95
CA SER A 411 40.74 20.46 -6.10
C SER A 411 40.35 19.14 -6.79
N VAL A 412 39.80 18.22 -6.01
CA VAL A 412 39.28 16.96 -6.54
C VAL A 412 38.08 17.31 -7.40
N ASN A 413 38.28 17.52 -8.71
CA ASN A 413 37.19 17.49 -9.66
C ASN A 413 36.59 16.09 -9.58
N GLN A 414 35.47 15.99 -8.87
CA GLN A 414 34.85 14.73 -8.51
C GLN A 414 34.68 13.84 -9.75
N LYS A 415 35.07 12.57 -9.61
CA LYS A 415 35.01 11.57 -10.68
C LYS A 415 33.62 11.60 -11.35
N LYS A 416 33.55 11.96 -12.63
CA LYS A 416 32.30 11.98 -13.44
C LYS A 416 31.60 10.59 -13.54
N LEU A 417 32.24 9.53 -13.06
CA LEU A 417 31.70 8.16 -13.02
C LEU A 417 30.63 7.95 -11.92
N SER A 418 30.63 8.73 -10.83
CA SER A 418 29.62 8.61 -9.76
C SER A 418 28.19 8.92 -10.26
N SER A 419 28.08 9.74 -11.30
CA SER A 419 26.80 10.23 -11.83
C SER A 419 25.88 9.16 -12.42
N LYS A 420 26.39 7.99 -12.84
CA LYS A 420 25.55 6.92 -13.44
C LYS A 420 25.04 5.89 -12.44
N VAL A 421 25.86 5.54 -11.44
CA VAL A 421 25.37 4.77 -10.28
C VAL A 421 24.26 5.58 -9.61
N ALA A 422 24.47 6.89 -9.48
CA ALA A 422 23.42 7.81 -9.02
C ALA A 422 22.14 7.78 -9.87
N LYS A 423 22.15 7.53 -11.19
CA LYS A 423 20.90 7.43 -11.97
C LYS A 423 20.05 6.20 -11.60
N ARG A 424 20.67 5.03 -11.49
CA ARG A 424 19.96 3.80 -11.06
C ARG A 424 19.50 3.88 -9.60
N PHE A 425 20.30 4.52 -8.74
CA PHE A 425 19.90 4.79 -7.35
C PHE A 425 18.83 5.90 -7.26
N LYS A 426 18.87 6.92 -8.12
CA LYS A 426 17.88 8.02 -8.18
C LYS A 426 16.53 7.53 -8.70
N GLU A 427 16.50 6.66 -9.71
CA GLU A 427 15.26 5.95 -10.12
C GLU A 427 14.69 5.11 -8.99
N LYS A 428 15.55 4.46 -8.19
CA LYS A 428 15.12 3.70 -7.00
C LYS A 428 14.61 4.63 -5.87
N SER A 429 15.17 5.83 -5.74
CA SER A 429 14.71 6.86 -4.79
C SER A 429 13.47 7.62 -5.25
N TYR A 430 13.13 7.69 -6.55
CA TYR A 430 11.85 8.28 -6.99
C TYR A 430 10.65 7.47 -6.48
N GLY A 431 10.83 6.18 -6.21
CA GLY A 431 9.82 5.35 -5.52
C GLY A 431 9.73 5.57 -4.01
N THR A 432 10.56 6.45 -3.43
CA THR A 432 10.57 6.74 -1.97
C THR A 432 10.47 8.25 -1.69
N GLY A 433 10.83 9.11 -2.65
CA GLY A 433 10.69 10.56 -2.55
C GLY A 433 9.36 11.12 -3.09
N GLY A 434 8.60 10.33 -3.88
CA GLY A 434 7.22 10.65 -4.25
C GLY A 434 6.18 10.07 -3.29
N THR A 435 6.63 9.31 -2.28
CA THR A 435 5.81 8.72 -1.23
C THR A 435 6.33 9.19 0.13
N THR A 436 6.55 10.50 0.28
CA THR A 436 6.34 11.10 1.60
C THR A 436 4.84 11.04 1.82
N SER A 437 4.44 10.11 2.68
CA SER A 437 3.31 10.18 3.61
C SER A 437 2.45 11.43 3.47
N GLY A 438 1.13 11.28 3.37
CA GLY A 438 0.16 12.38 3.30
C GLY A 438 0.49 13.60 4.17
N LEU A 439 1.25 14.55 3.60
CA LEU A 439 1.48 15.88 4.15
C LEU A 439 0.51 16.91 3.54
N THR A 440 -0.54 16.43 2.85
CA THR A 440 -1.68 17.26 2.45
C THR A 440 -2.84 17.19 3.45
N SER A 441 -2.63 16.58 4.62
CA SER A 441 -3.64 16.49 5.69
C SER A 441 -3.08 16.94 7.04
N LEU A 442 -2.53 18.16 7.11
CA LEU A 442 -2.31 18.88 8.37
C LEU A 442 -3.18 20.14 8.37
N ALA A 443 -3.97 20.27 9.44
CA ALA A 443 -5.21 21.02 9.54
C ALA A 443 -5.07 22.55 9.66
N PHE A 444 -6.14 23.23 9.24
CA PHE A 444 -6.41 24.66 9.44
C PHE A 444 -6.79 24.93 10.92
N THR A 445 -6.19 25.96 11.51
CA THR A 445 -6.76 26.64 12.70
C THR A 445 -6.74 28.15 12.43
N PRO A 446 -7.74 28.93 12.89
CA PRO A 446 -7.99 30.26 12.33
C PRO A 446 -7.07 31.37 12.85
N VAL A 447 -6.08 31.10 13.73
CA VAL A 447 -5.41 32.19 14.47
C VAL A 447 -3.89 32.26 14.36
N GLN A 448 -3.16 31.22 13.92
CA GLN A 448 -1.71 31.35 13.67
C GLN A 448 -1.29 30.55 12.42
N GLY A 449 -0.87 31.27 11.38
CA GLY A 449 -0.50 30.71 10.07
C GLY A 449 0.65 29.71 10.15
N ILE A 450 0.52 28.62 9.40
CA ILE A 450 1.56 27.59 9.23
C ILE A 450 2.49 28.06 8.09
N GLU A 451 3.65 28.60 8.41
CA GLU A 451 4.72 28.77 7.43
C GLU A 451 5.48 27.45 7.25
N LEU A 452 5.30 26.84 6.07
CA LEU A 452 6.14 25.74 5.60
C LEU A 452 7.47 26.31 5.09
N SER A 453 8.52 26.28 5.92
CA SER A 453 9.88 26.56 5.43
C SER A 453 10.34 25.39 4.55
N ASN A 454 10.53 25.67 3.26
CA ASN A 454 11.10 24.70 2.32
C ASN A 454 12.61 24.59 2.56
N PRO A 455 13.15 23.44 3.03
CA PRO A 455 14.59 23.29 3.25
C PRO A 455 15.42 23.36 1.95
N GLN A 456 14.79 23.24 0.77
CA GLN A 456 15.44 23.48 -0.52
C GLN A 456 15.46 24.96 -0.92
N ALA A 457 14.58 25.81 -0.36
CA ALA A 457 14.62 27.25 -0.61
C ALA A 457 15.87 27.91 0.01
N HIS A 458 16.33 27.40 1.16
CA HIS A 458 17.60 27.85 1.76
C HIS A 458 18.85 27.45 0.94
N ALA A 459 18.78 26.39 0.12
CA ALA A 459 19.88 26.02 -0.77
C ALA A 459 20.00 26.95 -1.99
N ASN A 460 18.89 27.59 -2.40
CA ASN A 460 18.86 28.51 -3.55
C ASN A 460 19.09 29.98 -3.18
N GLN A 461 19.09 30.35 -1.89
CA GLN A 461 19.47 31.69 -1.43
C GLN A 461 20.97 31.99 -1.54
N LEU A 462 21.82 30.98 -1.69
CA LEU A 462 23.27 31.14 -1.84
C LEU A 462 23.73 31.33 -3.31
N GLY A 463 22.79 31.52 -4.24
CA GLY A 463 23.05 31.52 -5.68
C GLY A 463 22.75 32.82 -6.44
N SER A 464 22.37 33.92 -5.78
CA SER A 464 22.12 35.21 -6.45
C SER A 464 23.28 36.18 -6.21
N GLY A 465 24.16 36.30 -7.20
CA GLY A 465 25.43 37.04 -7.16
C GLY A 465 25.32 38.58 -7.20
N THR A 466 24.35 39.19 -6.52
CA THR A 466 24.19 40.65 -6.46
C THR A 466 23.85 41.21 -5.08
N GLN A 467 24.05 40.46 -3.99
CA GLN A 467 23.92 41.01 -2.64
C GLN A 467 25.29 41.21 -1.98
N SER A 468 25.73 42.47 -2.01
CA SER A 468 26.89 43.00 -1.29
C SER A 468 26.81 42.62 0.19
N THR A 469 27.77 41.82 0.67
CA THR A 469 27.95 41.44 2.08
C THR A 469 28.36 42.62 2.98
N TYR A 470 28.40 43.85 2.45
CA TYR A 470 28.84 45.06 3.15
C TYR A 470 27.69 45.87 3.78
N PHE A 471 26.44 45.65 3.35
CA PHE A 471 25.26 46.33 3.92
C PHE A 471 24.13 45.32 4.17
N SER A 472 24.37 44.33 5.03
CA SER A 472 23.31 43.46 5.55
C SER A 472 22.87 43.95 6.93
N GLU A 473 21.56 43.94 7.19
CA GLU A 473 20.95 44.38 8.46
C GLU A 473 21.36 43.51 9.67
N VAL A 474 22.04 42.39 9.42
CA VAL A 474 22.55 41.46 10.44
C VAL A 474 24.07 41.56 10.65
N GLY A 475 24.75 42.49 9.95
CA GLY A 475 26.20 42.67 10.02
C GLY A 475 26.65 43.54 11.21
N THR A 476 27.14 42.92 12.29
CA THR A 476 27.71 43.65 13.43
C THR A 476 29.19 44.02 13.23
N PHE A 477 29.55 45.30 13.42
CA PHE A 477 30.94 45.77 13.39
C PHE A 477 31.72 45.34 14.64
N LYS A 478 32.87 44.66 14.47
CA LYS A 478 33.76 44.27 15.56
C LYS A 478 34.79 45.39 15.84
N LYS A 479 34.68 46.06 16.99
CA LYS A 479 35.60 47.12 17.42
C LYS A 479 36.95 46.51 17.80
N ILE A 480 38.00 46.79 17.03
CA ILE A 480 39.39 46.40 17.35
C ILE A 480 39.89 47.33 18.45
N LYS A 481 40.21 46.80 19.64
CA LYS A 481 41.01 47.56 20.63
C LYS A 481 42.45 47.64 20.11
N ARG A 482 42.94 48.87 19.91
CA ARG A 482 44.39 49.12 19.79
C ARG A 482 45.04 48.85 21.15
N ILE A 483 46.25 48.32 21.08
CA ILE A 483 47.13 47.81 22.15
C ILE A 483 47.05 48.63 23.44
#